data_AF-A0A5E6WGP0-F1
#
_entry.id   AF-A0A5E6WGP0-F1
#
_cell.length_a   1.000
_cell.length_b   1.000
_cell.length_c   1.000
_cell.angle_alpha   90.00
_cell.angle_beta   90.00
_cell.angle_gamma   90.00
#
_symmetry.space_group_name_H-M   'P 1'
#
loop_
_entity.id
_entity.type
_entity.pdbx_description
1 polymer ?
#
loop_
_entity_poly.entity_id
_entity_poly.type
_entity_poly.pdbx_seq_one_letter_code
_entity_poly.pdbx_strand_id
1 'polypeptide(L)' 'MTTDILGPARHVIGSRYVESVKAYILELTGLHIAVGPNDISTMDLRSDRVLIQADGDNCITGLVIS' A
#
# COMPACT_ATOMS: atom_id res chain seq x y z
N MET A 1 -15.45 16.55 -5.19
CA MET A 1 -15.02 15.29 -5.81
C MET A 1 -14.05 14.62 -4.86
N THR A 2 -14.28 13.37 -4.46
CA THR A 2 -13.33 12.64 -3.61
C THR A 2 -12.25 12.06 -4.51
N THR A 3 -11.01 12.52 -4.39
CA THR A 3 -9.88 12.00 -5.16
C THR A 3 -9.56 10.58 -4.68
N ASP A 4 -9.61 9.60 -5.58
CA ASP A 4 -9.19 8.22 -5.30
C ASP A 4 -7.66 8.11 -5.38
N ILE A 5 -6.98 8.47 -4.28
CA ILE A 5 -5.51 8.50 -4.19
C ILE A 5 -4.88 7.13 -4.51
N LEU A 6 -5.57 6.03 -4.17
CA LEU A 6 -5.06 4.67 -4.38
C LEU A 6 -5.37 4.12 -5.78
N GLY A 7 -6.28 4.77 -6.53
CA GLY A 7 -6.73 4.34 -7.86
C GLY A 7 -5.57 3.94 -8.80
N PRO A 8 -4.52 4.76 -8.95
CA PRO A 8 -3.36 4.45 -9.79
C PRO A 8 -2.62 3.17 -9.40
N ALA A 9 -2.57 2.84 -8.10
CA ALA A 9 -1.84 1.68 -7.58
C ALA A 9 -2.66 0.38 -7.51
N ARG A 10 -3.99 0.41 -7.74
CA ARG A 10 -4.85 -0.78 -7.60
C ARG A 10 -4.47 -1.95 -8.50
N HIS A 11 -3.78 -1.70 -9.60
CA HIS A 11 -3.35 -2.75 -10.53
C HIS A 11 -2.30 -3.70 -9.93
N VAL A 12 -1.67 -3.35 -8.80
CA VAL A 12 -0.72 -4.23 -8.10
C VAL A 12 -1.44 -5.32 -7.29
N ILE A 13 -2.75 -5.18 -7.04
CA ILE A 13 -3.56 -6.18 -6.34
C ILE A 13 -3.62 -7.46 -7.17
N GLY A 14 -3.41 -8.60 -6.53
CA GLY A 14 -3.29 -9.91 -7.16
C GLY A 14 -1.87 -10.27 -7.61
N SER A 15 -0.91 -9.33 -7.51
CA SER A 15 0.52 -9.63 -7.71
C SER A 15 1.20 -10.05 -6.41
N ARG A 16 2.35 -10.73 -6.51
CA ARG A 16 3.14 -11.11 -5.34
C ARG A 16 3.82 -9.88 -4.72
N TYR A 17 3.68 -9.73 -3.40
CA TYR A 17 4.36 -8.70 -2.66
C TYR A 17 5.89 -8.91 -2.71
N VAL A 18 6.59 -7.84 -3.08
CA VAL A 18 8.04 -7.73 -3.00
C VAL A 18 8.39 -6.34 -2.48
N GLU A 19 9.51 -6.21 -1.78
CA GLU A 19 9.88 -4.98 -1.08
C GLU A 19 9.92 -3.74 -2.01
N SER A 20 10.33 -3.93 -3.26
CA SER A 20 10.39 -2.85 -4.27
C SER A 20 9.02 -2.25 -4.62
N VAL A 21 7.92 -2.95 -4.36
CA VAL A 21 6.57 -2.45 -4.67
C VAL A 21 6.22 -1.21 -3.84
N LYS A 22 6.83 -1.05 -2.65
CA LYS A 22 6.61 0.13 -1.80
C LYS A 22 6.94 1.41 -2.54
N ALA A 23 8.17 1.51 -3.07
CA ALA A 23 8.63 2.69 -3.79
C ALA A 23 7.74 3.00 -5.01
N TYR A 24 7.32 1.95 -5.72
CA TYR A 24 6.43 2.08 -6.87
C TYR A 24 5.03 2.59 -6.49
N ILE A 25 4.44 2.09 -5.40
CA ILE A 25 3.14 2.58 -4.90
C ILE A 25 3.25 4.05 -4.48
N LEU A 26 4.35 4.46 -3.85
CA LEU A 26 4.56 5.85 -3.45
C LEU A 26 4.65 6.79 -4.66
N GLU A 27 5.33 6.38 -5.71
CA GLU A 27 5.41 7.14 -6.97
C GLU A 27 4.02 7.34 -7.61
N LEU A 28 3.19 6.29 -7.62
CA LEU A 28 1.86 6.32 -8.22
C LEU A 28 0.82 7.11 -7.41
N THR A 29 0.91 7.05 -6.08
CA THR A 29 -0.09 7.63 -5.17
C THR A 29 0.30 9.01 -4.66
N GLY A 30 1.59 9.36 -4.71
CA GLY A 30 2.13 10.59 -4.11
C GLY A 30 2.15 10.56 -2.58
N LEU A 31 1.88 9.42 -1.95
CA LEU A 31 2.00 9.25 -0.50
C LEU A 31 3.48 9.22 -0.08
N HIS A 32 3.72 9.43 1.21
CA HIS A 32 5.08 9.51 1.76
C HIS A 32 5.57 8.20 2.35
N ILE A 33 4.65 7.34 2.81
CA ILE A 33 4.98 6.12 3.54
C ILE A 33 4.18 4.95 3.00
N ALA A 34 4.87 3.86 2.68
CA ALA A 34 4.27 2.58 2.34
C ALA A 34 4.77 1.54 3.34
N VAL A 35 3.84 0.83 3.95
CA VAL A 35 4.12 -0.22 4.95
C VAL A 35 3.77 -1.55 4.32
N GLY A 36 4.73 -2.46 4.31
CA GLY A 36 4.54 -3.83 3.83
C GLY A 36 3.80 -4.71 4.83
N PRO A 37 3.31 -5.88 4.41
CA PRO A 37 2.59 -6.83 5.28
C PRO A 37 3.45 -7.38 6.42
N ASN A 38 4.78 -7.35 6.30
CA ASN A 38 5.73 -7.85 7.31
C ASN A 38 6.39 -6.74 8.13
N ASP A 39 6.04 -5.47 7.87
CA ASP A 39 6.62 -4.35 8.60
C ASP A 39 5.91 -4.13 9.93
N ILE A 40 6.69 -3.80 10.96
CA ILE A 40 6.13 -3.31 12.22
C ILE A 40 5.68 -1.86 12.01
N SER A 41 4.42 -1.58 12.29
CA SER A 41 3.85 -0.22 12.25
C SER A 41 3.06 0.09 13.53
N THR A 42 2.90 1.39 13.81
CA THR A 42 2.07 1.90 14.90
C THR A 42 0.61 1.97 14.46
N MET A 43 -0.32 1.86 15.41
CA MET A 43 -1.77 1.93 15.16
C MET A 43 -2.32 3.38 15.12
N ASP A 44 -1.46 4.37 14.89
CA ASP A 44 -1.87 5.76 14.71
C ASP A 44 -2.59 5.93 13.37
N LEU A 45 -3.46 6.94 13.25
CA LEU A 45 -4.11 7.27 11.98
C LEU A 45 -3.31 8.32 11.21
N ARG A 46 -2.92 8.00 9.98
CA ARG A 46 -2.09 8.80 9.09
C ARG A 46 -2.68 8.87 7.69
N SER A 47 -2.96 10.09 7.24
CA SER A 47 -3.47 10.33 5.90
C SER A 47 -2.38 10.25 4.80
N ASP A 48 -1.11 10.21 5.18
CA ASP A 48 0.07 10.21 4.30
C ASP A 48 0.70 8.82 4.11
N ARG A 49 0.05 7.77 4.62
CA ARG A 49 0.57 6.40 4.67
C ARG A 49 -0.40 5.41 4.03
N VAL A 50 0.16 4.48 3.25
CA VAL A 50 -0.53 3.32 2.70
C VAL A 50 -0.03 2.04 3.36
N LEU A 51 -0.97 1.22 3.83
CA LEU A 51 -0.74 -0.15 4.27
C LEU A 51 -0.98 -1.09 3.09
N ILE A 52 0.00 -1.93 2.80
CA ILE A 52 -0.08 -2.97 1.78
C ILE A 52 -0.52 -4.26 2.48
N GLN A 53 -1.70 -4.75 2.12
CA GLN A 53 -2.24 -5.99 2.65
C GLN A 53 -1.85 -7.15 1.73
N ALA A 54 -1.39 -8.25 2.32
CA ALA A 54 -1.13 -9.49 1.60
C ALA A 54 -1.72 -10.69 2.35
N ASP A 55 -2.01 -11.76 1.61
CA ASP A 55 -2.43 -13.04 2.17
C ASP A 55 -1.25 -13.91 2.62
N GLY A 56 -1.55 -15.14 3.07
CA GLY A 56 -0.55 -16.11 3.49
C GLY A 56 0.39 -16.60 2.38
N ASP A 57 0.03 -16.42 1.11
CA ASP A 57 0.88 -16.74 -0.06
C ASP A 57 1.66 -15.52 -0.56
N ASN A 58 1.67 -14.45 0.26
CA ASN A 58 2.32 -13.18 0.01
C ASN A 58 1.79 -12.50 -1.27
N CYS A 59 0.54 -12.74 -1.64
CA CYS A 59 -0.16 -12.05 -2.73
C CYS A 59 -0.86 -10.81 -2.18
N ILE A 60 -0.71 -9.67 -2.86
CA ILE A 60 -1.32 -8.40 -2.46
C ILE A 60 -2.83 -8.51 -2.61
N THR A 61 -3.56 -8.30 -1.52
CA THR A 61 -5.02 -8.37 -1.47
C THR A 61 -5.68 -7.00 -1.41
N GLY A 62 -4.95 -5.97 -0.96
CA GLY A 62 -5.52 -4.63 -0.80
C GLY A 62 -4.50 -3.55 -0.48
N LEU A 63 -4.93 -2.30 -0.63
CA LEU A 63 -4.21 -1.09 -0.25
C LEU A 63 -5.15 -0.23 0.59
N VAL A 64 -4.69 0.25 1.75
CA VAL A 64 -5.51 1.02 2.69
C VAL A 64 -4.74 2.24 3.19
N ILE A 65 -5.38 3.41 3.22
CA ILE A 65 -4.81 4.59 3.89
C ILE A 65 -5.08 4.45 5.38
N SER A 66 -4.03 4.48 6.20
CA SER A 66 -4.13 4.35 7.65
C SER A 66 -2.97 5.03 8.33
#